data_AF-A0A7W0XJC2-F1
#
_entry.id   AF-A0A7W0XJC2-F1
#
_cell.length_a   1.000
_cell.length_b   1.000
_cell.length_c   1.000
_cell.angle_alpha   90.00
_cell.angle_beta   90.00
_cell.angle_gamma   90.00
#
_symmetry.space_group_name_H-M   'P 1'
#
loop_
_entity.id
_entity.type
_entity.pdbx_description
1 polymer ?
#
loop_
_entity_poly.entity_id
_entity_poly.type
_entity_poly.pdbx_seq_one_letter_code
_entity_poly.pdbx_strand_id
1 'polypeptide(L)'
;MYEFAVAPAITNLRRRGAEITEVAPKSLGAELELEPGDRITRVNGRPVRDYLDFRFQTAGETELVVEVRKSSGEDWELQIERGEAEDFGFSFEQIVPRQCANECIFCFCKGNPSDARPSLFVRDEDIRLSFLYGNYTTLTSITEDEMARIIEQRLS
;
A
#
# COMPACT_ATOMS: atom_id res chain seq x y z
N MET A 1 31.61 -4.38 -9.58
CA MET A 1 31.13 -3.64 -8.40
C MET A 1 30.19 -2.56 -8.94
N TYR A 2 28.91 -2.90 -9.11
CA TYR A 2 27.90 -2.02 -9.71
C TYR A 2 27.10 -1.37 -8.58
N GLU A 3 27.63 -0.29 -8.02
CA GLU A 3 27.02 0.41 -6.86
C GLU A 3 25.94 1.44 -7.23
N PHE A 4 25.59 1.60 -8.52
CA PHE A 4 24.71 2.70 -8.95
C PHE A 4 23.48 2.33 -9.80
N ALA A 5 23.16 1.04 -10.00
CA ALA A 5 21.99 0.64 -10.83
C ALA A 5 20.75 0.19 -10.04
N VAL A 6 20.83 0.19 -8.72
CA VAL A 6 19.70 -0.04 -7.83
C VAL A 6 19.97 0.77 -6.58
N ALA A 7 19.72 2.09 -6.64
CA ALA A 7 19.16 2.71 -5.46
C ALA A 7 17.85 1.94 -5.25
N PRO A 8 17.78 1.04 -4.25
CA PRO A 8 16.66 0.17 -4.15
C PRO A 8 15.49 1.10 -3.81
N ALA A 9 14.47 1.18 -4.65
CA ALA A 9 13.18 1.72 -4.21
C ALA A 9 12.63 0.97 -2.95
N ILE A 10 13.32 -0.12 -2.56
CA ILE A 10 13.11 -0.96 -1.39
C ILE A 10 13.88 -0.53 -0.11
N THR A 11 14.65 0.58 -0.04
CA THR A 11 15.28 0.96 1.25
C THR A 11 14.37 1.67 2.25
N ASN A 12 13.20 2.14 1.83
CA ASN A 12 12.13 2.33 2.79
C ASN A 12 11.54 0.95 3.03
N LEU A 13 12.09 0.22 4.02
CA LEU A 13 11.39 -0.86 4.71
C LEU A 13 9.93 -0.41 4.81
N ARG A 14 9.02 -1.08 4.08
CA ARG A 14 7.59 -0.79 4.19
C ARG A 14 7.26 -0.87 5.67
N ARG A 15 7.07 0.29 6.31
CA ARG A 15 6.60 0.33 7.67
C ARG A 15 5.22 -0.31 7.61
N ARG A 16 5.03 -1.41 8.34
CA ARG A 16 3.75 -2.15 8.34
C ARG A 16 2.63 -1.17 8.66
N GLY A 17 1.52 -1.26 7.93
CA GLY A 17 0.38 -0.34 8.05
C GLY A 17 0.29 0.65 6.90
N ALA A 18 -0.85 1.31 6.79
CA ALA A 18 -1.13 2.33 5.78
C ALA A 18 -1.04 3.73 6.41
N GLU A 19 -0.14 4.57 5.91
CA GLU A 19 0.01 5.94 6.39
C GLU A 19 -1.09 6.86 5.86
N ILE A 20 -1.70 7.62 6.76
CA ILE A 20 -2.65 8.67 6.43
C ILE A 20 -1.89 9.89 5.92
N THR A 21 -2.25 10.37 4.74
CA THR A 21 -1.61 11.54 4.10
C THR A 21 -2.41 12.81 4.27
N GLU A 22 -3.75 12.69 4.35
CA GLU A 22 -4.66 13.82 4.45
C GLU A 22 -5.89 13.40 5.26
N VAL A 23 -6.44 14.33 6.03
CA VAL A 23 -7.71 14.15 6.75
C VAL A 23 -8.61 15.34 6.41
N ALA A 24 -9.80 15.05 5.91
CA ALA A 24 -10.78 16.07 5.56
C ALA A 24 -11.36 16.73 6.83
N PRO A 25 -11.58 18.05 6.84
CA PRO A 25 -12.21 18.71 7.98
C PRO A 25 -13.66 18.22 8.14
N LYS A 26 -14.10 18.05 9.38
CA LYS A 26 -15.46 17.56 9.72
C LYS A 26 -15.77 16.18 9.14
N SER A 27 -14.76 15.32 8.99
CA SER A 27 -14.92 13.91 8.67
C SER A 27 -14.84 13.05 9.93
N LEU A 28 -15.24 11.78 9.81
CA LEU A 28 -15.05 10.77 10.84
C LEU A 28 -13.58 10.68 11.29
N GLY A 29 -12.62 10.77 10.35
CA GLY A 29 -11.19 10.81 10.66
C GLY A 29 -10.80 11.99 11.56
N ALA A 30 -11.37 13.16 11.32
CA ALA A 30 -11.13 14.34 12.16
C ALA A 30 -11.76 14.20 13.55
N GLU A 31 -12.95 13.60 13.64
CA GLU A 31 -13.64 13.30 14.92
C GLU A 31 -12.86 12.28 15.76
N LEU A 32 -12.20 11.33 15.10
CA LEU A 32 -11.31 10.33 15.71
C LEU A 32 -9.91 10.89 16.01
N GLU A 33 -9.70 12.20 15.83
CA GLU A 33 -8.42 12.88 16.04
C GLU A 33 -7.26 12.25 15.25
N LEU A 34 -7.54 11.69 14.07
CA LEU A 34 -6.52 11.20 13.15
C LEU A 34 -5.87 12.36 12.42
N GLU A 35 -4.57 12.23 12.18
CA GLU A 35 -3.74 13.28 11.57
C GLU A 35 -2.85 12.70 10.46
N PRO A 36 -2.44 13.52 9.49
CA PRO A 36 -1.39 13.13 8.54
C PRO A 36 -0.13 12.62 9.25
N GLY A 37 0.40 11.50 8.78
CA GLY A 37 1.55 10.79 9.38
C GLY A 37 1.17 9.70 10.37
N ASP A 38 -0.10 9.64 10.81
CA ASP A 38 -0.60 8.48 11.55
C ASP A 38 -0.65 7.24 10.64
N ARG A 39 -0.47 6.06 11.21
CA ARG A 39 -0.44 4.81 10.46
C ARG A 39 -1.42 3.79 10.99
N ILE A 40 -2.36 3.37 10.16
CA ILE A 40 -3.29 2.30 10.48
C ILE A 40 -2.58 0.96 10.34
N THR A 41 -2.48 0.22 11.44
CA THR A 41 -1.71 -1.03 11.50
C THR A 41 -2.59 -2.27 11.46
N ARG A 42 -3.82 -2.19 12.00
CA ARG A 42 -4.77 -3.31 12.01
C ARG A 42 -6.22 -2.82 11.96
N VAL A 43 -7.11 -3.67 11.44
CA VAL A 43 -8.57 -3.53 11.52
C VAL A 43 -9.15 -4.86 12.00
N ASN A 44 -9.98 -4.84 13.05
CA ASN A 44 -10.58 -6.01 13.66
C ASN A 44 -9.56 -7.11 13.98
N GLY A 45 -8.39 -6.70 14.51
CA GLY A 45 -7.26 -7.57 14.83
C GLY A 45 -6.49 -8.13 13.62
N ARG A 46 -6.90 -7.81 12.39
CA ARG A 46 -6.22 -8.24 11.16
C ARG A 46 -5.16 -7.22 10.74
N PRO A 47 -3.93 -7.65 10.39
CA PRO A 47 -2.90 -6.74 9.90
C PRO A 47 -3.31 -5.98 8.63
N VAL A 48 -2.93 -4.71 8.57
CA VAL A 48 -3.02 -3.86 7.39
C VAL A 48 -1.61 -3.68 6.82
N ARG A 49 -1.40 -4.02 5.55
CA ARG A 49 -0.12 -3.84 4.84
C ARG A 49 -0.09 -2.54 4.04
N ASP A 50 -1.23 -2.13 3.51
CA ASP A 50 -1.43 -0.95 2.67
C ASP A 50 -2.92 -0.57 2.66
N TYR A 51 -3.27 0.50 1.94
CA TYR A 51 -4.65 0.99 1.93
C TYR A 51 -5.65 0.03 1.28
N LEU A 52 -5.20 -0.90 0.41
CA LEU A 52 -6.10 -1.90 -0.17
C LEU A 52 -6.58 -2.88 0.89
N ASP A 53 -5.70 -3.29 1.80
CA ASP A 53 -6.11 -4.10 2.96
C ASP A 53 -7.13 -3.34 3.82
N PHE A 54 -6.88 -2.06 4.09
CA PHE A 54 -7.82 -1.24 4.85
C PHE A 54 -9.18 -1.18 4.18
N ARG A 55 -9.24 -0.85 2.88
CA ARG A 55 -10.50 -0.79 2.12
C ARG A 55 -11.21 -2.14 2.08
N PHE A 56 -10.47 -3.23 1.89
CA PHE A 56 -11.03 -4.58 1.90
C PHE A 56 -11.60 -4.98 3.27
N GLN A 57 -10.87 -4.70 4.35
CA GLN A 57 -11.25 -5.10 5.72
C GLN A 57 -12.36 -4.22 6.32
N THR A 58 -12.54 -2.99 5.82
CA THR A 58 -13.59 -2.06 6.28
C THR A 58 -14.83 -2.06 5.40
N ALA A 59 -14.79 -2.71 4.23
CA ALA A 59 -15.90 -2.68 3.28
C ALA A 59 -17.16 -3.32 3.86
N GLY A 60 -18.23 -2.53 3.99
CA GLY A 60 -19.52 -2.98 4.54
C GLY A 60 -19.57 -3.10 6.07
N GLU A 61 -18.47 -2.82 6.77
CA GLU A 61 -18.41 -2.87 8.23
C GLU A 61 -18.89 -1.54 8.84
N THR A 62 -19.79 -1.61 9.83
CA THR A 62 -20.32 -0.46 10.57
C THR A 62 -19.72 -0.32 11.96
N GLU A 63 -19.20 -1.41 12.52
CA GLU A 63 -18.55 -1.48 13.84
C GLU A 63 -17.15 -2.07 13.67
N LEU A 64 -16.11 -1.32 14.04
CA LEU A 64 -14.73 -1.70 13.80
C LEU A 64 -13.83 -1.32 14.97
N VAL A 65 -12.82 -2.14 15.21
CA VAL A 65 -11.67 -1.81 16.07
C VAL A 65 -10.46 -1.55 15.17
N VAL A 66 -9.93 -0.33 15.21
CA VAL A 66 -8.80 0.09 14.38
C VAL A 66 -7.60 0.40 15.28
N GLU A 67 -6.48 -0.27 15.03
CA GLU A 67 -5.22 -0.02 15.75
C GLU A 67 -4.36 0.96 14.93
N VAL A 68 -4.00 2.09 15.52
CA VAL A 68 -3.29 3.20 14.88
C VAL A 68 -1.98 3.49 15.62
N ARG A 69 -0.86 3.54 14.89
CA ARG A 69 0.39 4.12 15.36
C ARG A 69 0.37 5.62 15.06
N LYS A 70 0.26 6.44 16.08
CA LYS A 70 0.32 7.90 15.93
C LYS A 70 1.70 8.35 15.46
N SER A 71 1.75 9.48 14.77
CA SER A 71 3.01 10.12 14.36
C SER A 71 3.92 10.47 15.55
N SER A 72 3.33 10.69 16.74
CA SER A 72 4.03 10.87 18.03
C SER A 72 4.77 9.62 18.51
N GLY A 73 4.43 8.43 17.98
CA GLY A 73 4.96 7.13 18.38
C GLY A 73 4.03 6.33 19.30
N GLU A 74 2.92 6.91 19.76
CA GLU A 74 1.91 6.22 20.58
C GLU A 74 1.10 5.20 19.78
N ASP A 75 0.63 4.15 20.44
CA ASP A 75 -0.32 3.18 19.87
C ASP A 75 -1.71 3.45 20.44
N TRP A 76 -2.67 3.67 19.54
CA TRP A 76 -4.08 3.91 19.87
C TRP A 76 -4.94 2.75 19.36
N GLU A 77 -5.97 2.40 20.12
CA GLU A 77 -7.04 1.51 19.69
C GLU A 77 -8.34 2.31 19.62
N LEU A 78 -8.93 2.38 18.43
CA LEU A 78 -10.13 3.18 18.16
C LEU A 78 -11.31 2.25 17.92
N GLN A 79 -12.36 2.42 18.70
CA GLN A 79 -13.67 1.81 18.44
C GLN A 79 -14.46 2.78 17.57
N ILE A 80 -14.81 2.34 16.37
CA ILE A 80 -15.46 3.16 15.35
C ILE A 80 -16.84 2.57 15.07
N GLU A 81 -17.86 3.39 15.28
CA GLU A 81 -19.20 3.17 14.76
C GLU A 81 -19.44 4.17 13.64
N ARG A 82 -19.90 3.70 12.47
CA ARG A 82 -20.17 4.55 11.30
C ARG A 82 -21.37 4.05 10.51
N GLY A 83 -21.97 4.93 9.71
CA GLY A 83 -22.96 4.53 8.71
C GLY A 83 -22.36 3.66 7.60
N GLU A 84 -23.15 2.76 7.00
CA GLU A 84 -22.68 1.87 5.90
C GLU A 84 -22.02 2.64 4.74
N ALA A 85 -22.59 3.81 4.41
CA ALA A 85 -22.14 4.68 3.31
C ALA A 85 -21.28 5.88 3.78
N GLU A 86 -20.97 5.96 5.08
CA GLU A 86 -20.19 7.05 5.64
C GLU A 86 -18.70 6.84 5.36
N ASP A 87 -18.05 7.81 4.72
CA ASP A 87 -16.62 7.74 4.44
C ASP A 87 -15.80 8.15 5.67
N PHE A 88 -14.64 7.53 5.83
CA PHE A 88 -13.70 7.89 6.89
C PHE A 88 -13.14 9.31 6.70
N GLY A 89 -13.12 9.81 5.46
CA GLY A 89 -12.64 11.14 5.12
C GLY A 89 -11.16 11.34 5.43
N PHE A 90 -10.35 10.32 5.15
CA PHE A 90 -8.89 10.42 5.08
C PHE A 90 -8.33 9.67 3.87
N SER A 91 -7.17 10.12 3.40
CA SER A 91 -6.44 9.56 2.26
C SER A 91 -5.19 8.84 2.74
N PHE A 92 -4.66 7.94 1.91
CA PHE A 92 -3.46 7.17 2.21
C PHE A 92 -2.28 7.51 1.30
N GLU A 93 -1.10 7.05 1.71
CA GLU A 93 0.10 7.06 0.88
C GLU A 93 -0.09 6.27 -0.42
N GLN A 94 0.61 6.71 -1.47
CA GLN A 94 0.60 6.04 -2.76
C GLN A 94 1.29 4.68 -2.69
N ILE A 95 0.79 3.72 -3.45
CA ILE A 95 1.45 2.42 -3.57
C ILE A 95 2.79 2.59 -4.26
N VAL A 96 3.87 2.26 -3.54
CA VAL A 96 5.19 2.07 -4.15
C VAL A 96 5.18 0.74 -4.92
N PRO A 97 5.40 0.77 -6.25
CA PRO A 97 5.38 -0.43 -7.09
C PRO A 97 6.45 -1.43 -6.67
N ARG A 98 6.04 -2.68 -6.47
CA ARG A 98 6.95 -3.82 -6.45
C ARG A 98 7.70 -3.88 -7.77
N GLN A 99 9.02 -4.08 -7.67
CA GLN A 99 9.87 -4.22 -8.84
C GLN A 99 9.89 -5.68 -9.31
N CYS A 100 9.81 -5.87 -10.63
CA CYS A 100 10.03 -7.16 -11.28
C CYS A 100 11.36 -7.78 -10.85
N ALA A 101 11.32 -9.03 -10.42
CA ALA A 101 12.51 -9.78 -9.98
C ALA A 101 13.20 -10.54 -11.12
N ASN A 102 12.67 -10.49 -12.34
CA ASN A 102 13.20 -11.26 -13.46
C ASN A 102 14.54 -10.69 -13.99
N GLU A 103 15.44 -11.60 -14.32
CA GLU A 103 16.76 -11.31 -14.88
C GLU A 103 16.82 -11.56 -16.40
N CYS A 104 15.81 -11.08 -17.13
CA CYS A 104 15.70 -11.31 -18.58
C CYS A 104 16.86 -10.66 -19.36
N ILE A 105 17.48 -11.42 -20.26
CA ILE A 105 18.52 -10.93 -21.19
C ILE A 105 18.01 -9.83 -22.13
N PHE A 106 16.70 -9.79 -22.38
CA PHE A 106 16.02 -8.83 -23.27
C PHE A 106 15.28 -7.71 -22.51
N CYS A 107 15.61 -7.46 -21.24
CA CYS A 107 14.92 -6.44 -20.44
C CYS A 107 15.24 -5.01 -20.93
N PHE A 108 14.27 -4.32 -21.54
CA PHE A 108 14.42 -2.94 -22.00
C PHE A 108 14.79 -1.96 -20.87
N CYS A 109 14.21 -2.11 -19.68
CA CYS A 109 14.56 -1.28 -18.53
C CYS A 109 16.04 -1.41 -18.12
N LYS A 110 16.64 -2.60 -18.29
CA LYS A 110 18.09 -2.81 -18.06
C LYS A 110 18.96 -2.33 -19.20
N GLY A 111 18.43 -2.35 -20.42
CA GLY A 111 19.11 -1.84 -21.62
C GLY A 111 19.18 -0.32 -21.69
N ASN A 112 18.52 0.41 -20.78
CA ASN A 112 18.58 1.87 -20.74
C ASN A 112 20.01 2.36 -20.47
N PRO A 113 20.42 3.49 -21.08
CA PRO A 113 21.70 4.12 -20.79
C PRO A 113 21.72 4.61 -19.34
N SER A 114 22.90 4.67 -18.72
CA SER A 114 23.05 4.98 -17.29
C SER A 114 22.59 6.37 -16.88
N ASP A 115 22.47 7.29 -17.84
CA ASP A 115 22.00 8.67 -17.66
C ASP A 115 20.50 8.85 -18.01
N ALA A 116 19.78 7.76 -18.28
CA ALA A 116 18.35 7.80 -18.53
C ALA A 116 17.57 8.34 -17.32
N ARG A 117 16.35 8.83 -17.58
CA ARG A 117 15.45 9.31 -16.52
C ARG A 117 15.15 8.17 -15.52
N PRO A 118 15.19 8.42 -14.20
CA PRO A 118 14.97 7.38 -13.18
C PRO A 118 13.67 6.58 -13.37
N SER A 119 12.60 7.22 -13.84
CA SER A 119 11.31 6.56 -14.08
C SER A 119 11.37 5.47 -15.14
N LEU A 120 12.34 5.51 -16.07
CA LEU A 120 12.51 4.49 -17.11
C LEU A 120 13.11 3.18 -16.58
N PHE A 121 13.65 3.19 -15.36
CA PHE A 121 14.19 2.00 -14.70
C PHE A 121 13.17 1.28 -13.83
N VAL A 122 11.96 1.81 -13.66
CA VAL A 122 10.87 1.16 -12.91
C VAL A 122 10.39 -0.04 -13.72
N ARG A 123 10.58 -1.24 -13.16
CA ARG A 123 10.08 -2.49 -13.71
C ARG A 123 8.83 -2.89 -12.96
N ASP A 124 7.66 -2.53 -13.48
CA ASP A 124 6.39 -2.87 -12.83
C ASP A 124 6.06 -4.37 -12.99
N GLU A 125 5.80 -5.02 -11.87
CA GLU A 125 5.18 -6.35 -11.80
C GLU A 125 4.27 -6.45 -10.56
N ASP A 126 3.68 -5.33 -10.14
CA ASP A 126 2.87 -5.25 -8.92
C ASP A 126 1.41 -5.60 -9.19
N ILE A 127 0.94 -6.69 -8.58
CA ILE A 127 -0.43 -7.19 -8.73
C ILE A 127 -1.49 -6.18 -8.27
N ARG A 128 -1.15 -5.28 -7.34
CA ARG A 128 -2.07 -4.25 -6.86
C ARG A 128 -2.29 -3.17 -7.92
N LEU A 129 -1.25 -2.80 -8.65
CA LEU A 129 -1.35 -1.82 -9.72
C LEU A 129 -2.04 -2.39 -10.96
N SER A 130 -1.88 -3.70 -11.19
CA SER A 130 -2.68 -4.41 -12.18
C SER A 130 -4.17 -4.29 -11.89
N PHE A 131 -4.59 -4.57 -10.65
CA PHE A 131 -5.98 -4.42 -10.21
C PHE A 131 -6.48 -2.97 -10.26
N LEU A 132 -5.70 -2.01 -9.75
CA LEU A 132 -6.12 -0.62 -9.62
C LEU A 132 -6.14 0.16 -10.94
N TYR A 133 -5.18 -0.12 -11.82
CA TYR A 133 -4.92 0.71 -13.01
C TYR A 133 -4.90 -0.07 -14.32
N GLY A 134 -5.08 -1.39 -14.29
CA GLY A 134 -5.03 -2.23 -15.48
C GLY A 134 -3.61 -2.45 -16.03
N ASN A 135 -2.59 -2.26 -15.19
CA ASN A 135 -1.21 -2.56 -15.58
C ASN A 135 -1.04 -4.05 -15.88
N TYR A 136 -0.20 -4.37 -16.87
CA TYR A 136 0.05 -5.76 -17.24
C TYR A 136 1.05 -6.41 -16.26
N THR A 137 0.71 -7.60 -15.75
CA THR A 137 1.62 -8.44 -14.97
C THR A 137 1.71 -9.84 -15.58
N THR A 138 2.91 -10.42 -15.53
CA THR A 138 3.14 -11.80 -16.03
C THR A 138 2.95 -12.86 -14.95
N LEU A 139 2.86 -12.44 -13.68
CA LEU A 139 2.82 -13.31 -12.50
C LEU A 139 4.03 -14.27 -12.37
N THR A 140 5.12 -14.04 -13.12
CA THR A 140 6.26 -14.97 -13.14
C THR A 140 7.12 -14.88 -11.88
N SER A 141 7.15 -13.72 -11.23
CA SER A 141 7.85 -13.53 -9.96
C SER A 141 6.95 -13.50 -8.72
N ILE A 142 5.69 -13.93 -8.85
CA ILE A 142 4.73 -13.89 -7.75
C ILE A 142 5.12 -14.81 -6.58
N THR A 143 4.94 -14.33 -5.36
CA THR A 143 5.13 -15.13 -4.14
C THR A 143 3.85 -15.88 -3.74
N GLU A 144 3.97 -16.92 -2.92
CA GLU A 144 2.80 -17.64 -2.37
C GLU A 144 1.88 -16.70 -1.58
N ASP A 145 2.44 -15.78 -0.79
CA ASP A 145 1.68 -14.78 -0.02
C ASP A 145 0.90 -13.81 -0.92
N GLU A 146 1.50 -13.38 -2.03
CA GLU A 146 0.83 -12.53 -3.02
C GLU A 146 -0.28 -13.30 -3.75
N MET A 147 -0.04 -14.57 -4.08
CA MET A 147 -1.06 -15.43 -4.67
C MET A 147 -2.24 -15.64 -3.72
N ALA A 148 -1.97 -15.94 -2.45
CA ALA A 148 -3.00 -16.06 -1.42
C ALA A 148 -3.80 -14.76 -1.28
N ARG A 149 -3.11 -13.61 -1.30
CA ARG A 149 -3.75 -12.30 -1.26
C ARG A 149 -4.67 -12.06 -2.47
N ILE A 150 -4.26 -12.40 -3.69
CA ILE A 150 -5.10 -12.26 -4.90
C ILE A 150 -6.38 -13.06 -4.73
N ILE A 151 -6.29 -14.29 -4.23
CA ILE A 151 -7.45 -15.18 -4.05
C ILE A 151 -8.38 -14.64 -2.97
N GLU A 152 -7.83 -14.27 -1.81
CA GLU A 152 -8.58 -13.75 -0.67
C GLU A 152 -9.31 -12.45 -1.04
N GLN A 153 -8.58 -11.50 -1.64
CA GLN A 153 -9.07 -10.15 -1.89
C GLN A 153 -9.68 -9.96 -3.28
N ARG A 154 -9.71 -11.03 -4.10
CA ARG A 154 -10.22 -11.01 -5.49
C ARG A 154 -9.59 -9.90 -6.33
N LEU A 155 -8.26 -9.79 -6.28
CA LEU A 155 -7.50 -8.78 -7.02
C LEU A 155 -7.31 -9.21 -8.49
N SER A 156 -8.40 -9.29 -9.24
CA SER A 156 -8.46 -9.73 -10.63
C SER A 156 -9.36 -8.87 -11.48
#